data_AF-A0A7J2LU91-F1
#
_entry.id   AF-A0A7J2LU91-F1
#
_cell.length_a   1.000
_cell.length_b   1.000
_cell.length_c   1.000
_cell.angle_alpha   90.00
_cell.angle_beta   90.00
_cell.angle_gamma   90.00
#
_symmetry.space_group_name_H-M   'P 1'
#
loop_
_entity.id
_entity.type
_entity.pdbx_description
1 polymer ?
#
loop_
_entity_poly.entity_id
_entity_poly.type
_entity_poly.pdbx_seq_one_letter_code
_entity_poly.pdbx_strand_id
1 'polypeptide(L)'
;MKKFILTSFLILLISSSISPAIPSIVNTRELETRIVIGVITSRTGYYSYYGDMEINGLILGLMYELNISDFDIVSPNYRWRLVVGSKEIYIIAKDDINPEIGEPDPQIAAQMAKELVKRYNAQILLGGISSITASAIASIAIQHGAVFIASPADDRELTGSLFNRHVFQLSSIAWHRAIAAAPYVINLGRKIAFIAPDDPWGYSEVDCWRAKIEKLGGEVVAVEYVPSMTRDFTEYILRILASNADNLVLLWPPITSYIALKQLALIGVFEEMRIITYLPDLYALNLELSSEILFNLTGLIEYSWNLLNNSPNTWLVRKYTELYKENHLPAMSNYRPPFPLPDIFVASGFVVGQAIGKALEKIDWKVSSDALIEALEGMTIESPRGLIKIRSRDHRVIQDMYIAGITWDNMSLSTYYEKPEYLPSIYRDLYKKGVFKAKLLSRVKYVEPPIEVQIEISPWSLTNLLLILTLILTPIVILVIFFHRKVRGISK
;
A
#
# COMPACT_ATOMS: atom_id res chain seq x y z
N MET A 1 -60.78 -39.90 57.62
CA MET A 1 -60.37 -39.70 56.21
C MET A 1 -58.91 -40.11 56.04
N LYS A 2 -58.64 -41.14 55.21
CA LYS A 2 -57.40 -41.57 54.50
C LYS A 2 -56.03 -41.41 55.21
N LYS A 3 -55.38 -42.49 55.72
CA LYS A 3 -54.53 -43.55 55.11
C LYS A 3 -53.13 -43.11 54.59
N PHE A 4 -52.12 -43.81 55.11
CA PHE A 4 -50.69 -43.92 54.73
C PHE A 4 -50.40 -44.07 53.22
N ILE A 5 -49.21 -43.63 52.76
CA ILE A 5 -48.15 -44.43 52.09
C ILE A 5 -46.94 -43.55 51.64
N LEU A 6 -45.73 -44.09 51.87
CA LEU A 6 -44.38 -43.83 51.32
C LEU A 6 -44.31 -43.26 49.88
N THR A 7 -43.27 -42.49 49.49
CA THR A 7 -42.01 -42.99 48.85
C THR A 7 -41.06 -41.82 48.46
N SER A 8 -39.77 -42.13 48.48
CA SER A 8 -38.57 -41.37 48.08
C SER A 8 -38.60 -40.71 46.70
N PHE A 9 -37.81 -39.64 46.47
CA PHE A 9 -36.96 -39.56 45.27
C PHE A 9 -35.68 -38.73 45.50
N LEU A 10 -34.64 -39.22 44.84
CA LEU A 10 -33.21 -39.00 44.98
C LEU A 10 -32.72 -38.11 43.80
N ILE A 11 -31.74 -37.23 44.06
CA ILE A 11 -30.62 -36.80 43.18
C ILE A 11 -30.93 -36.31 41.74
N LEU A 12 -30.48 -35.09 41.38
CA LEU A 12 -29.37 -34.86 40.42
C LEU A 12 -29.01 -33.37 40.33
N LEU A 13 -27.94 -32.97 41.03
CA LEU A 13 -27.19 -31.75 40.72
C LEU A 13 -26.18 -32.11 39.63
N ILE A 14 -26.45 -31.72 38.40
CA ILE A 14 -25.48 -31.78 37.30
C ILE A 14 -24.46 -30.66 37.58
N SER A 15 -23.31 -31.03 38.12
CA SER A 15 -22.14 -30.17 38.10
C SER A 15 -21.58 -30.20 36.68
N SER A 16 -21.75 -29.11 35.95
CA SER A 16 -21.00 -28.86 34.72
C SER A 16 -19.56 -28.54 35.12
N SER A 17 -18.69 -29.54 35.07
CA SER A 17 -17.25 -29.35 35.08
C SER A 17 -16.86 -28.57 33.81
N ILE A 18 -16.69 -27.27 33.97
CA ILE A 18 -15.94 -26.45 33.01
C ILE A 18 -14.48 -26.90 33.13
N SER A 19 -14.06 -27.84 32.28
CA SER A 19 -12.64 -28.08 32.06
C SER A 19 -12.03 -26.78 31.53
N PRO A 20 -11.01 -26.20 32.18
CA PRO A 20 -10.27 -25.12 31.56
C PRO A 20 -9.61 -25.68 30.30
N ALA A 21 -9.91 -25.07 29.15
CA ALA A 21 -9.23 -25.40 27.91
C ALA A 21 -7.73 -25.21 28.13
N ILE A 22 -6.99 -26.33 28.14
CA ILE A 22 -5.54 -26.33 28.12
C ILE A 22 -5.16 -25.62 26.81
N PRO A 23 -4.39 -24.51 26.84
CA PRO A 23 -3.91 -23.91 25.61
C PRO A 23 -3.08 -24.99 24.91
N SER A 24 -3.48 -25.35 23.69
CA SER A 24 -2.73 -26.30 22.88
C SER A 24 -1.29 -25.80 22.82
N ILE A 25 -0.36 -26.64 23.29
CA ILE A 25 1.07 -26.41 23.12
C ILE A 25 1.29 -26.43 21.62
N VAL A 26 1.36 -25.24 21.01
CA VAL A 26 1.81 -25.10 19.63
C VAL A 26 3.22 -25.68 19.63
N ASN A 27 3.40 -26.77 18.89
CA ASN A 27 4.68 -27.46 18.81
C ASN A 27 5.70 -26.46 18.25
N THR A 28 6.67 -26.04 19.08
CA THR A 28 7.64 -25.01 18.73
C THR A 28 8.47 -25.38 17.49
N ARG A 29 8.64 -26.68 17.22
CA ARG A 29 9.26 -27.17 15.97
C ARG A 29 8.43 -26.89 14.71
N GLU A 30 7.10 -26.84 14.79
CA GLU A 30 6.26 -26.46 13.63
C GLU A 30 6.35 -24.95 13.33
N LEU A 31 6.59 -24.11 14.33
CA LEU A 31 6.73 -22.65 14.13
C LEU A 31 8.08 -22.28 13.50
N GLU A 32 9.12 -23.10 13.70
CA GLU A 32 10.47 -22.85 13.17
C GLU A 32 10.60 -23.13 11.65
N THR A 33 9.69 -23.91 11.07
CA THR A 33 9.70 -24.24 9.63
C THR A 33 8.68 -23.46 8.80
N ARG A 34 7.79 -22.68 9.45
CA ARG A 34 6.68 -21.97 8.79
C ARG A 34 7.10 -20.55 8.42
N ILE A 35 6.84 -20.17 7.17
CA ILE A 35 6.97 -18.79 6.72
C ILE A 35 5.70 -18.05 7.12
N VAL A 36 5.85 -16.99 7.91
CA VAL A 36 4.74 -16.20 8.44
C VAL A 36 4.85 -14.77 7.93
N ILE A 37 3.82 -14.35 7.21
CA ILE A 37 3.58 -12.98 6.78
C ILE A 37 2.55 -12.38 7.73
N GLY A 38 3.00 -11.46 8.59
CA GLY A 38 2.12 -10.70 9.46
C GLY A 38 1.58 -9.47 8.74
N VAL A 39 0.26 -9.36 8.61
CA VAL A 39 -0.39 -8.21 7.96
C VAL A 39 -1.02 -7.33 9.03
N ILE A 40 -0.62 -6.07 9.13
CA ILE A 40 -1.21 -5.08 10.04
C ILE A 40 -1.94 -4.05 9.18
N THR A 41 -3.26 -4.10 9.19
CA THR A 41 -4.07 -3.30 8.29
C THR A 41 -5.44 -3.00 8.89
N SER A 42 -6.11 -1.97 8.39
CA SER A 42 -7.47 -1.66 8.80
C SER A 42 -8.43 -2.73 8.28
N ARG A 43 -8.98 -3.50 9.20
CA ARG A 43 -9.96 -4.58 8.94
C ARG A 43 -11.37 -4.16 9.37
N THR A 44 -11.46 -3.15 10.23
CA THR A 44 -12.70 -2.46 10.60
C THR A 44 -12.59 -0.96 10.24
N GLY A 45 -13.56 -0.16 10.69
CA GLY A 45 -13.52 1.30 10.50
C GLY A 45 -13.63 1.77 9.05
N TYR A 46 -13.30 3.04 8.83
CA TYR A 46 -13.52 3.71 7.54
C TYR A 46 -12.72 3.12 6.38
N TYR A 47 -11.52 2.60 6.68
CA TYR A 47 -10.58 2.06 5.71
C TYR A 47 -10.60 0.52 5.60
N SER A 48 -11.62 -0.16 6.14
CA SER A 48 -11.72 -1.62 6.06
C SER A 48 -11.66 -2.15 4.62
N TYR A 49 -12.25 -1.40 3.68
CA TYR A 49 -12.25 -1.71 2.26
C TYR A 49 -10.81 -1.80 1.71
N TYR A 50 -9.90 -0.97 2.21
CA TYR A 50 -8.50 -0.95 1.77
C TYR A 50 -7.72 -2.14 2.31
N GLY A 51 -7.91 -2.49 3.58
CA GLY A 51 -7.25 -3.67 4.14
C GLY A 51 -7.75 -4.99 3.55
N ASP A 52 -9.03 -5.09 3.18
CA ASP A 52 -9.55 -6.24 2.44
C ASP A 52 -8.90 -6.33 1.04
N MET A 53 -8.80 -5.22 0.32
CA MET A 53 -8.13 -5.19 -0.99
C MET A 53 -6.65 -5.57 -0.91
N GLU A 54 -5.91 -5.04 0.06
CA GLU A 54 -4.47 -5.30 0.24
C GLU A 54 -4.21 -6.80 0.49
N ILE A 55 -5.02 -7.45 1.34
CA ILE A 55 -4.90 -8.88 1.64
C ILE A 55 -5.31 -9.73 0.43
N ASN A 56 -6.38 -9.37 -0.27
CA ASN A 56 -6.78 -10.02 -1.51
C ASN A 56 -5.66 -9.96 -2.54
N GLY A 57 -5.05 -8.79 -2.71
CA GLY A 57 -3.88 -8.58 -3.55
C GLY A 57 -2.72 -9.47 -3.15
N LEU A 58 -2.32 -9.45 -1.87
CA LEU A 58 -1.20 -10.25 -1.35
C LEU A 58 -1.35 -11.73 -1.70
N ILE A 59 -2.52 -12.31 -1.41
CA ILE A 59 -2.81 -13.72 -1.68
C ILE A 59 -2.74 -13.99 -3.18
N LEU A 60 -3.40 -13.18 -4.00
CA LEU A 60 -3.41 -13.34 -5.46
C LEU A 60 -2.01 -13.20 -6.08
N GLY A 61 -1.19 -12.28 -5.56
CA GLY A 61 0.20 -12.08 -6.01
C GLY A 61 1.09 -13.27 -5.68
N LEU A 62 0.96 -13.83 -4.47
CA LEU A 62 1.65 -15.07 -4.09
C LEU A 62 1.18 -16.25 -4.95
N MET A 63 -0.12 -16.37 -5.19
CA MET A 63 -0.68 -17.41 -6.03
C MET A 63 -0.17 -17.35 -7.47
N TYR A 64 -0.13 -16.14 -8.05
CA TYR A 64 0.39 -15.94 -9.39
C TYR A 64 1.87 -16.31 -9.49
N GLU A 65 2.68 -15.79 -8.57
CA GLU A 65 4.13 -15.93 -8.64
C GLU A 65 4.60 -17.36 -8.35
N LEU A 66 3.97 -18.02 -7.36
CA LEU A 66 4.34 -19.36 -6.91
C LEU A 66 3.48 -20.47 -7.56
N ASN A 67 2.67 -20.12 -8.57
CA ASN A 67 1.78 -21.02 -9.30
C ASN A 67 0.86 -21.86 -8.38
N ILE A 68 0.22 -21.19 -7.41
CA ILE A 68 -0.69 -21.80 -6.43
C ILE A 68 -2.12 -21.69 -6.96
N SER A 69 -2.84 -22.81 -6.98
CA SER A 69 -4.21 -22.87 -7.50
C SER A 69 -5.28 -22.37 -6.53
N ASP A 70 -5.06 -22.59 -5.22
CA ASP A 70 -6.02 -22.30 -4.15
C ASP A 70 -5.32 -22.05 -2.80
N PHE A 71 -6.03 -21.51 -1.82
CA PHE A 71 -5.56 -21.26 -0.47
C PHE A 71 -6.61 -21.67 0.57
N ASP A 72 -6.14 -22.09 1.75
CA ASP A 72 -7.01 -22.46 2.85
C ASP A 72 -7.35 -21.23 3.70
N ILE A 73 -8.62 -21.11 4.07
CA ILE A 73 -9.08 -20.21 5.14
C ILE A 73 -8.89 -20.93 6.48
N VAL A 74 -7.80 -20.64 7.17
CA VAL A 74 -7.50 -21.22 8.50
C VAL A 74 -8.38 -20.60 9.57
N SER A 75 -8.58 -19.29 9.50
CA SER A 75 -9.53 -18.55 10.33
C SER A 75 -10.16 -17.48 9.45
N PRO A 76 -11.49 -17.48 9.26
CA PRO A 76 -12.17 -16.52 8.42
C PRO A 76 -11.71 -15.10 8.72
N ASN A 77 -11.30 -14.38 7.67
CA ASN A 77 -10.88 -12.98 7.73
C ASN A 77 -9.62 -12.66 8.57
N TYR A 78 -8.93 -13.64 9.12
CA TYR A 78 -7.74 -13.39 9.95
C TYR A 78 -6.53 -14.25 9.59
N ARG A 79 -6.73 -15.49 9.10
CA ARG A 79 -5.62 -16.40 8.81
C ARG A 79 -5.86 -17.22 7.56
N TRP A 80 -4.83 -17.27 6.73
CA TRP A 80 -4.82 -18.05 5.50
C TRP A 80 -3.54 -18.87 5.40
N ARG A 81 -3.63 -19.98 4.68
CA ARG A 81 -2.49 -20.84 4.38
C ARG A 81 -2.41 -21.09 2.89
N LEU A 82 -1.22 -20.92 2.33
CA LEU A 82 -0.89 -21.27 0.96
C LEU A 82 0.17 -22.39 0.97
N VAL A 83 0.01 -23.38 0.10
CA VAL A 83 0.89 -24.55 0.03
C VAL A 83 1.61 -24.59 -1.31
N VAL A 84 2.94 -24.75 -1.28
CA VAL A 84 3.81 -24.87 -2.45
C VAL A 84 4.69 -26.11 -2.30
N GLY A 85 4.26 -27.22 -2.90
CA GLY A 85 4.93 -28.52 -2.69
C GLY A 85 4.92 -28.92 -1.21
N SER A 86 6.09 -28.98 -0.57
CA SER A 86 6.25 -29.26 0.86
C SER A 86 6.38 -28.00 1.74
N LYS A 87 6.30 -26.81 1.14
CA LYS A 87 6.43 -25.52 1.81
C LYS A 87 5.05 -24.94 2.13
N GLU A 88 4.95 -24.20 3.23
CA GLU A 88 3.73 -23.51 3.65
C GLU A 88 4.02 -22.04 3.94
N ILE A 89 3.12 -21.16 3.46
CA ILE A 89 3.09 -19.73 3.80
C ILE A 89 1.82 -19.48 4.61
N TYR A 90 1.98 -18.89 5.78
CA TYR A 90 0.88 -18.46 6.63
C TYR A 90 0.76 -16.95 6.60
N ILE A 91 -0.44 -16.46 6.30
CA ILE A 91 -0.78 -15.03 6.39
C ILE A 91 -1.62 -14.85 7.65
N ILE A 92 -1.19 -13.93 8.52
CA ILE A 92 -1.90 -13.61 9.76
C ILE A 92 -2.19 -12.12 9.78
N ALA A 93 -3.46 -11.76 9.63
CA ALA A 93 -3.91 -10.37 9.67
C ALA A 93 -4.26 -9.92 11.09
N LYS A 94 -3.96 -8.66 11.38
CA LYS A 94 -4.28 -7.94 12.60
C LYS A 94 -4.87 -6.57 12.25
N ASP A 95 -5.91 -6.20 12.98
CA ASP A 95 -6.59 -4.91 12.83
C ASP A 95 -5.82 -3.81 13.55
N ASP A 96 -5.68 -2.63 12.92
CA ASP A 96 -4.99 -1.47 13.47
C ASP A 96 -5.93 -0.34 13.90
N ILE A 97 -7.25 -0.55 13.81
CA ILE A 97 -8.25 0.48 14.09
C ILE A 97 -8.45 0.69 15.58
N ASN A 98 -8.51 1.96 16.00
CA ASN A 98 -9.08 2.36 17.27
C ASN A 98 -10.62 2.26 17.19
N PRO A 99 -11.26 1.38 17.98
CA PRO A 99 -12.70 1.13 17.89
C PRO A 99 -13.57 2.32 18.34
N GLU A 100 -13.02 3.27 19.08
CA GLU A 100 -13.77 4.45 19.56
C GLU A 100 -13.98 5.48 18.46
N ILE A 101 -12.98 5.67 17.58
CA ILE A 101 -13.00 6.68 16.52
C ILE A 101 -13.11 6.09 15.10
N GLY A 102 -12.85 4.78 14.95
CA GLY A 102 -12.95 4.09 13.67
C GLY A 102 -11.81 4.39 12.69
N GLU A 103 -10.67 4.88 13.19
CA GLU A 103 -9.48 5.25 12.42
C GLU A 103 -8.24 4.43 12.81
N PRO A 104 -7.24 4.30 11.92
CA PRO A 104 -6.01 3.57 12.20
C PRO A 104 -5.20 4.23 13.31
N ASP A 105 -4.71 3.44 14.26
CA ASP A 105 -4.04 3.92 15.46
C ASP A 105 -2.61 3.35 15.55
N PRO A 106 -1.58 4.21 15.68
CA PRO A 106 -0.18 3.77 15.64
C PRO A 106 0.21 2.94 16.88
N GLN A 107 -0.40 3.16 18.03
CA GLN A 107 -0.15 2.37 19.24
C GLN A 107 -0.70 0.95 19.09
N ILE A 108 -1.92 0.81 18.56
CA ILE A 108 -2.51 -0.50 18.24
C ILE A 108 -1.67 -1.21 17.16
N ALA A 109 -1.30 -0.51 16.08
CA ALA A 109 -0.48 -1.06 15.02
C ALA A 109 0.87 -1.61 15.54
N ALA A 110 1.57 -0.84 16.38
CA ALA A 110 2.82 -1.28 17.00
C ALA A 110 2.62 -2.50 17.92
N GLN A 111 1.53 -2.54 18.69
CA GLN A 111 1.18 -3.69 19.53
C GLN A 111 0.93 -4.94 18.69
N MET A 112 0.20 -4.80 17.58
CA MET A 112 -0.11 -5.91 16.67
C MET A 112 1.15 -6.43 15.96
N ALA A 113 2.00 -5.53 15.46
CA ALA A 113 3.30 -5.89 14.89
C ALA A 113 4.16 -6.66 15.91
N LYS A 114 4.18 -6.19 17.17
CA LYS A 114 4.93 -6.85 18.25
C LYS A 114 4.38 -8.23 18.57
N GLU A 115 3.06 -8.42 18.55
CA GLU A 115 2.45 -9.74 18.70
C GLU A 115 2.86 -10.66 17.54
N LEU A 116 2.78 -10.19 16.30
CA LEU A 116 3.15 -10.97 15.10
C LEU A 116 4.59 -11.47 15.15
N VAL A 117 5.55 -10.60 15.45
CA VAL A 117 6.96 -11.00 15.52
C VAL A 117 7.27 -11.86 16.74
N LYS A 118 6.70 -11.57 17.92
CA LYS A 118 7.06 -12.31 19.16
C LYS A 118 6.32 -13.62 19.35
N ARG A 119 5.03 -13.66 19.00
CA ARG A 119 4.16 -14.82 19.25
C ARG A 119 4.11 -15.76 18.04
N TYR A 120 4.09 -15.19 16.84
CA TYR A 120 3.94 -15.97 15.60
C TYR A 120 5.23 -16.07 14.80
N ASN A 121 6.33 -15.49 15.29
CA ASN A 121 7.63 -15.50 14.60
C ASN A 121 7.54 -14.94 13.17
N ALA A 122 6.71 -13.91 12.94
CA ALA A 122 6.56 -13.31 11.63
C ALA A 122 7.91 -12.77 11.11
N GLN A 123 8.38 -13.31 9.98
CA GLN A 123 9.65 -12.88 9.36
C GLN A 123 9.44 -11.69 8.42
N ILE A 124 8.23 -11.59 7.86
CA ILE A 124 7.81 -10.51 6.99
C ILE A 124 6.59 -9.85 7.62
N LEU A 125 6.62 -8.52 7.70
CA LEU A 125 5.47 -7.70 8.03
C LEU A 125 5.01 -6.95 6.78
N LEU A 126 3.71 -6.88 6.56
CA LEU A 126 3.07 -6.04 5.55
C LEU A 126 2.10 -5.11 6.25
N GLY A 127 1.98 -3.89 5.75
CA GLY A 127 0.79 -3.10 5.94
C GLY A 127 1.07 -1.64 6.25
N GLY A 128 0.26 -1.09 7.14
CA GLY A 128 0.09 0.34 7.27
C GLY A 128 -0.83 0.86 6.17
N ILE A 129 -2.14 0.87 6.42
CA ILE A 129 -3.11 1.58 5.58
C ILE A 129 -2.87 3.08 5.63
N SER A 130 -2.42 3.60 6.77
CA SER A 130 -2.02 4.99 6.95
C SER A 130 -0.52 5.10 7.21
N SER A 131 0.06 6.22 6.81
CA SER A 131 1.49 6.48 6.99
C SER A 131 1.91 6.56 8.47
N ILE A 132 0.99 6.94 9.36
CA ILE A 132 1.24 6.94 10.81
C ILE A 132 1.35 5.52 11.37
N THR A 133 0.50 4.57 10.93
CA THR A 133 0.58 3.18 11.39
C THR A 133 1.77 2.47 10.75
N ALA A 134 2.06 2.75 9.48
CA ALA A 134 3.25 2.24 8.79
C ALA A 134 4.56 2.58 9.52
N SER A 135 4.72 3.84 9.96
CA SER A 135 5.91 4.28 10.72
C SER A 135 6.06 3.54 12.06
N ALA A 136 4.93 3.29 12.74
CA ALA A 136 4.91 2.54 13.99
C ALA A 136 5.28 1.06 13.77
N ILE A 137 4.78 0.43 12.70
CA ILE A 137 5.11 -0.95 12.33
C ILE A 137 6.59 -1.06 11.95
N ALA A 138 7.11 -0.12 11.16
CA ALA A 138 8.52 -0.07 10.75
C ALA A 138 9.45 -0.09 11.97
N SER A 139 9.14 0.72 13.00
CA SER A 139 9.91 0.78 14.24
C SER A 139 9.98 -0.59 14.94
N ILE A 140 8.88 -1.35 14.97
CA ILE A 140 8.84 -2.68 15.57
C ILE A 140 9.59 -3.71 14.71
N ALA A 141 9.45 -3.63 13.39
CA ALA A 141 10.16 -4.51 12.45
C ALA A 141 11.67 -4.39 12.61
N ILE A 142 12.18 -3.15 12.67
CA ILE A 142 13.60 -2.84 12.87
C ILE A 142 14.11 -3.41 14.19
N GLN A 143 13.37 -3.21 15.29
CA GLN A 143 13.74 -3.72 16.62
C GLN A 143 13.82 -5.26 16.69
N HIS A 144 13.05 -5.95 15.83
CA HIS A 144 12.93 -7.40 15.84
C HIS A 144 13.58 -8.09 14.64
N GLY A 145 14.23 -7.33 13.75
CA GLY A 145 14.89 -7.87 12.56
C GLY A 145 13.93 -8.49 11.54
N ALA A 146 12.65 -8.11 11.54
CA ALA A 146 11.70 -8.50 10.49
C ALA A 146 11.84 -7.58 9.27
N VAL A 147 11.57 -8.09 8.07
CA VAL A 147 11.43 -7.24 6.88
C VAL A 147 10.02 -6.66 6.88
N PHE A 148 9.90 -5.33 6.82
CA PHE A 148 8.63 -4.63 6.68
C PHE A 148 8.45 -4.10 5.27
N ILE A 149 7.31 -4.42 4.67
CA ILE A 149 6.85 -3.87 3.40
C ILE A 149 5.68 -2.92 3.70
N ALA A 150 5.91 -1.62 3.56
CA ALA A 150 4.87 -0.60 3.58
C ALA A 150 4.09 -0.63 2.27
N SER A 151 2.80 -0.95 2.39
CA SER A 151 1.80 -0.86 1.34
C SER A 151 0.41 -0.96 2.00
N PRO A 152 -0.53 -0.05 1.67
CA PRO A 152 -0.43 0.99 0.66
C PRO A 152 0.17 2.32 1.14
N ALA A 153 0.55 2.46 2.42
CA ALA A 153 1.12 3.72 2.94
C ALA A 153 2.25 4.27 2.06
N ASP A 154 2.18 5.57 1.80
CA ASP A 154 2.82 6.25 0.67
C ASP A 154 3.50 7.57 1.06
N ASP A 155 3.63 7.84 2.36
CA ASP A 155 4.51 8.90 2.87
C ASP A 155 5.96 8.66 2.43
N ARG A 156 6.59 9.69 1.87
CA ARG A 156 7.94 9.63 1.32
C ARG A 156 8.98 9.37 2.41
N GLU A 157 8.71 9.79 3.64
CA GLU A 157 9.69 9.78 4.73
C GLU A 157 10.08 8.37 5.15
N LEU A 158 9.19 7.37 4.99
CA LEU A 158 9.46 5.94 5.26
C LEU A 158 10.70 5.41 4.52
N THR A 159 10.97 5.95 3.33
CA THR A 159 12.15 5.63 2.52
C THR A 159 13.06 6.84 2.30
N GLY A 160 12.81 7.93 3.04
CA GLY A 160 13.57 9.16 3.05
C GLY A 160 14.33 9.30 4.36
N SER A 161 13.91 10.23 5.22
CA SER A 161 14.56 10.45 6.52
C SER A 161 14.44 9.28 7.51
N LEU A 162 13.41 8.44 7.39
CA LEU A 162 13.18 7.27 8.25
C LEU A 162 13.71 5.96 7.64
N PHE A 163 14.49 6.06 6.56
CA PHE A 163 14.98 4.89 5.86
C PHE A 163 15.77 3.94 6.77
N ASN A 164 15.47 2.66 6.63
CA ASN A 164 16.21 1.56 7.23
C ASN A 164 16.21 0.37 6.26
N ARG A 165 17.28 -0.42 6.25
CA ARG A 165 17.41 -1.61 5.37
C ARG A 165 16.29 -2.64 5.55
N HIS A 166 15.62 -2.67 6.71
CA HIS A 166 14.50 -3.59 6.95
C HIS A 166 13.17 -3.08 6.37
N VAL A 167 13.11 -1.83 5.90
CA VAL A 167 11.89 -1.18 5.42
C VAL A 167 11.92 -1.08 3.91
N PHE A 168 10.87 -1.56 3.25
CA PHE A 168 10.62 -1.39 1.84
C PHE A 168 9.28 -0.71 1.64
N GLN A 169 9.15 0.07 0.57
CA GLN A 169 7.90 0.74 0.22
C GLN A 169 7.53 0.39 -1.21
N LEU A 170 6.55 -0.50 -1.35
CA LEU A 170 6.11 -1.06 -2.64
C LEU A 170 4.83 -0.41 -3.17
N SER A 171 4.27 0.54 -2.43
CA SER A 171 3.22 1.46 -2.88
C SER A 171 3.76 2.52 -3.85
N SER A 172 2.87 3.25 -4.53
CA SER A 172 3.29 4.58 -5.02
C SER A 172 3.57 5.50 -3.84
N ILE A 173 4.23 6.63 -4.10
CA ILE A 173 4.53 7.64 -3.06
C ILE A 173 4.25 9.03 -3.60
N ALA A 174 4.20 10.03 -2.72
CA ALA A 174 4.06 11.46 -3.02
C ALA A 174 4.77 11.90 -4.32
N TRP A 175 6.05 11.53 -4.43
CA TRP A 175 6.88 11.83 -5.60
C TRP A 175 6.37 11.23 -6.91
N HIS A 176 5.85 10.00 -6.91
CA HIS A 176 5.36 9.38 -8.13
C HIS A 176 4.25 10.22 -8.76
N ARG A 177 3.30 10.67 -7.93
CA ARG A 177 2.16 11.45 -8.41
C ARG A 177 2.58 12.88 -8.77
N ALA A 178 3.39 13.53 -7.93
CA ALA A 178 3.92 14.86 -8.23
C ALA A 178 4.70 14.87 -9.56
N ILE A 179 5.63 13.92 -9.77
CA ILE A 179 6.42 13.85 -11.00
C ILE A 179 5.53 13.58 -12.22
N ALA A 180 4.54 12.70 -12.08
CA ALA A 180 3.68 12.30 -13.19
C ALA A 180 2.67 13.39 -13.60
N ALA A 181 2.06 14.09 -12.65
CA ALA A 181 0.95 14.99 -12.94
C ALA A 181 1.25 16.48 -12.84
N ALA A 182 2.26 16.94 -12.09
CA ALA A 182 2.58 18.37 -12.06
C ALA A 182 2.82 18.99 -13.46
N PRO A 183 3.48 18.30 -14.43
CA PRO A 183 3.58 18.82 -15.80
C PRO A 183 2.22 19.03 -16.48
N TYR A 184 1.25 18.13 -16.21
CA TYR A 184 -0.10 18.26 -16.74
C TYR A 184 -0.83 19.44 -16.09
N VAL A 185 -0.77 19.54 -14.76
CA VAL A 185 -1.43 20.62 -14.00
C VAL A 185 -0.94 22.01 -14.45
N ILE A 186 0.37 22.17 -14.62
CA ILE A 186 0.96 23.47 -14.99
C ILE A 186 0.57 23.92 -16.40
N ASN A 187 0.35 22.98 -17.31
CA ASN A 187 -0.14 23.29 -18.66
C ASN A 187 -1.59 23.77 -18.67
N LEU A 188 -2.37 23.49 -17.61
CA LEU A 188 -3.73 23.99 -17.46
C LEU A 188 -3.77 25.38 -16.80
N GLY A 189 -2.75 25.72 -16.02
CA GLY A 189 -2.63 26.98 -15.31
C GLY A 189 -1.46 26.94 -14.32
N ARG A 190 -0.91 28.09 -13.96
CA ARG A 190 0.34 28.16 -13.19
C ARG A 190 0.13 28.45 -11.71
N LYS A 191 -1.00 29.02 -11.32
CA LYS A 191 -1.35 29.25 -9.91
C LYS A 191 -2.12 28.05 -9.38
N ILE A 192 -1.52 27.35 -8.42
CA ILE A 192 -2.03 26.07 -7.92
C ILE A 192 -2.48 26.23 -6.48
N ALA A 193 -3.65 25.71 -6.18
CA ALA A 193 -4.18 25.54 -4.84
C ALA A 193 -4.22 24.06 -4.44
N PHE A 194 -4.12 23.78 -3.15
CA PHE A 194 -4.24 22.43 -2.61
C PHE A 194 -5.30 22.35 -1.52
N ILE A 195 -6.02 21.22 -1.49
CA ILE A 195 -6.70 20.71 -0.30
C ILE A 195 -6.06 19.37 0.03
N ALA A 196 -5.57 19.21 1.25
CA ALA A 196 -4.91 17.99 1.74
C ALA A 196 -5.30 17.72 3.21
N PRO A 197 -5.22 16.48 3.71
CA PRO A 197 -5.46 16.23 5.12
C PRO A 197 -4.34 16.82 6.00
N ASP A 198 -4.69 17.16 7.23
CA ASP A 198 -3.77 17.69 8.24
C ASP A 198 -3.02 16.55 8.96
N ASP A 199 -2.23 15.79 8.20
CA ASP A 199 -1.47 14.64 8.67
C ASP A 199 -0.15 14.45 7.87
N PRO A 200 0.75 13.53 8.26
CA PRO A 200 2.00 13.30 7.56
C PRO A 200 1.86 12.98 6.07
N TRP A 201 0.77 12.30 5.67
CA TRP A 201 0.52 12.01 4.26
C TRP A 201 0.21 13.30 3.49
N GLY A 202 -0.71 14.12 3.99
CA GLY A 202 -1.06 15.39 3.36
C GLY A 202 0.13 16.36 3.26
N TYR A 203 0.99 16.42 4.28
CA TYR A 203 2.21 17.21 4.23
C TYR A 203 3.19 16.69 3.16
N SER A 204 3.45 15.39 3.14
CA SER A 204 4.33 14.75 2.15
C SER A 204 3.85 14.98 0.71
N GLU A 205 2.55 14.86 0.46
CA GLU A 205 1.95 15.16 -0.84
C GLU A 205 2.21 16.61 -1.25
N VAL A 206 1.79 17.57 -0.42
CA VAL A 206 1.89 19.00 -0.76
C VAL A 206 3.34 19.40 -0.98
N ASP A 207 4.29 18.88 -0.18
CA ASP A 207 5.71 19.18 -0.36
C ASP A 207 6.27 18.66 -1.68
N CYS A 208 5.99 17.41 -2.05
CA CYS A 208 6.47 16.84 -3.30
C CYS A 208 5.86 17.56 -4.51
N TRP A 209 4.57 17.85 -4.44
CA TRP A 209 3.86 18.59 -5.48
C TRP A 209 4.39 20.02 -5.61
N ARG A 210 4.51 20.76 -4.51
CA ARG A 210 5.06 22.13 -4.47
C ARG A 210 6.45 22.16 -5.09
N ALA A 211 7.36 21.30 -4.62
CA ALA A 211 8.72 21.21 -5.14
C ALA A 211 8.76 20.97 -6.65
N LYS A 212 7.88 20.11 -7.16
CA LYS A 212 7.79 19.83 -8.60
C LYS A 212 7.16 20.99 -9.38
N ILE A 213 6.13 21.63 -8.84
CA ILE A 213 5.42 22.76 -9.48
C ILE A 213 6.34 23.97 -9.60
N GLU A 214 7.00 24.36 -8.52
CA GLU A 214 7.90 25.51 -8.49
C GLU A 214 9.08 25.30 -9.45
N LYS A 215 9.63 24.08 -9.49
CA LYS A 215 10.69 23.71 -10.45
C LYS A 215 10.26 23.86 -11.92
N LEU A 216 8.97 23.74 -12.20
CA LEU A 216 8.39 23.89 -13.53
C LEU A 216 7.87 25.33 -13.79
N GLY A 217 8.10 26.27 -12.86
CA GLY A 217 7.72 27.67 -12.98
C GLY A 217 6.26 27.97 -12.67
N GLY A 218 5.57 27.08 -11.95
CA GLY A 218 4.28 27.36 -11.32
C GLY A 218 4.45 27.97 -9.92
N GLU A 219 3.33 28.43 -9.36
CA GLU A 219 3.25 29.07 -8.06
C GLU A 219 2.16 28.39 -7.23
N VAL A 220 2.47 28.02 -5.98
CA VAL A 220 1.47 27.53 -5.03
C VAL A 220 0.91 28.71 -4.27
N VAL A 221 -0.35 29.08 -4.54
CA VAL A 221 -0.97 30.30 -4.02
C VAL A 221 -1.86 30.06 -2.79
N ALA A 222 -2.30 28.82 -2.57
CA ALA A 222 -3.06 28.44 -1.38
C ALA A 222 -2.88 26.96 -1.04
N VAL A 223 -2.91 26.65 0.26
CA VAL A 223 -2.95 25.29 0.79
C VAL A 223 -3.89 25.28 1.97
N GLU A 224 -4.89 24.40 1.90
CA GLU A 224 -5.81 24.12 3.01
C GLU A 224 -5.52 22.72 3.54
N TYR A 225 -4.99 22.66 4.77
CA TYR A 225 -4.89 21.42 5.52
C TYR A 225 -6.17 21.21 6.33
N VAL A 226 -6.78 20.04 6.15
CA VAL A 226 -8.15 19.76 6.60
C VAL A 226 -8.14 18.52 7.49
N PRO A 227 -8.82 18.50 8.64
CA PRO A 227 -8.92 17.28 9.45
C PRO A 227 -9.47 16.11 8.62
N SER A 228 -8.85 14.92 8.69
CA SER A 228 -9.14 13.77 7.82
C SER A 228 -10.59 13.27 7.88
N MET A 229 -11.30 13.57 8.97
CA MET A 229 -12.71 13.21 9.19
C MET A 229 -13.70 14.29 8.79
N THR A 230 -13.25 15.36 8.13
CA THR A 230 -14.09 16.47 7.71
C THR A 230 -15.20 15.99 6.77
N ARG A 231 -16.43 16.39 7.08
CA ARG A 231 -17.62 16.13 6.26
C ARG A 231 -18.18 17.38 5.62
N ASP A 232 -17.82 18.55 6.12
CA ASP A 232 -18.19 19.85 5.56
C ASP A 232 -16.90 20.58 5.15
N PHE A 233 -16.70 20.68 3.84
CA PHE A 233 -15.54 21.33 3.23
C PHE A 233 -15.82 22.80 2.87
N THR A 234 -17.02 23.32 3.15
CA THR A 234 -17.51 24.60 2.62
C THR A 234 -16.52 25.75 2.88
N GLU A 235 -16.05 25.91 4.13
CA GLU A 235 -15.14 27.00 4.46
C GLU A 235 -13.78 26.91 3.75
N TYR A 236 -13.24 25.69 3.60
CA TYR A 236 -11.98 25.43 2.93
C TYR A 236 -12.12 25.74 1.43
N ILE A 237 -13.23 25.30 0.83
CA ILE A 237 -13.56 25.56 -0.57
C ILE A 237 -13.68 27.06 -0.84
N LEU A 238 -14.34 27.82 0.03
CA LEU A 238 -14.45 29.28 -0.12
C LEU A 238 -13.09 29.98 -0.06
N ARG A 239 -12.17 29.52 0.81
CA ARG A 239 -10.79 30.04 0.85
C ARG A 239 -10.00 29.68 -0.41
N ILE A 240 -10.19 28.47 -0.96
CA ILE A 240 -9.61 28.10 -2.27
C ILE A 240 -10.12 29.01 -3.39
N LEU A 241 -11.43 29.27 -3.47
CA LEU A 241 -11.98 30.18 -4.48
C LEU A 241 -11.43 31.60 -4.34
N ALA A 242 -11.24 32.09 -3.12
CA ALA A 242 -10.65 33.40 -2.86
C ALA A 242 -9.16 33.51 -3.23
N SER A 243 -8.47 32.39 -3.45
CA SER A 243 -7.03 32.37 -3.76
C SER A 243 -6.66 32.81 -5.17
N ASN A 244 -7.64 32.88 -6.09
CA ASN A 244 -7.42 33.10 -7.52
C ASN A 244 -6.43 32.09 -8.15
N ALA A 245 -6.40 30.86 -7.65
CA ALA A 245 -5.68 29.77 -8.32
C ALA A 245 -6.37 29.40 -9.66
N ASP A 246 -5.57 28.94 -10.61
CA ASP A 246 -6.06 28.41 -11.89
C ASP A 246 -6.52 26.95 -11.75
N ASN A 247 -5.84 26.19 -10.88
CA ASN A 247 -6.11 24.78 -10.65
C ASN A 247 -6.17 24.46 -9.15
N LEU A 248 -7.09 23.56 -8.79
CA LEU A 248 -7.11 22.90 -7.50
C LEU A 248 -6.57 21.47 -7.65
N VAL A 249 -5.54 21.14 -6.89
CA VAL A 249 -5.11 19.75 -6.69
C VAL A 249 -5.69 19.24 -5.37
N LEU A 250 -6.71 18.39 -5.47
CA LEU A 250 -7.33 17.73 -4.33
C LEU A 250 -6.52 16.47 -3.98
N LEU A 251 -5.85 16.51 -2.84
CA LEU A 251 -5.06 15.42 -2.30
C LEU A 251 -5.85 14.77 -1.17
N TRP A 252 -6.70 13.80 -1.49
CA TRP A 252 -7.58 13.18 -0.50
C TRP A 252 -7.66 11.66 -0.68
N PRO A 253 -7.85 10.87 0.39
CA PRO A 253 -8.01 9.43 0.27
C PRO A 253 -9.14 9.07 -0.71
N PRO A 254 -8.92 8.12 -1.64
CA PRO A 254 -9.86 7.87 -2.74
C PRO A 254 -11.29 7.54 -2.26
N ILE A 255 -11.42 6.83 -1.14
CA ILE A 255 -12.68 6.29 -0.61
C ILE A 255 -13.53 7.37 0.04
N THR A 256 -12.93 8.48 0.46
CA THR A 256 -13.63 9.62 1.09
C THR A 256 -13.58 10.88 0.22
N SER A 257 -12.80 10.88 -0.86
CA SER A 257 -12.67 12.03 -1.78
C SER A 257 -14.00 12.47 -2.39
N TYR A 258 -14.97 11.56 -2.53
CA TYR A 258 -16.30 11.85 -3.05
C TYR A 258 -17.06 12.91 -2.25
N ILE A 259 -16.78 13.05 -0.95
CA ILE A 259 -17.43 14.02 -0.07
C ILE A 259 -17.02 15.45 -0.48
N ALA A 260 -15.71 15.68 -0.63
CA ALA A 260 -15.17 16.95 -1.09
C ALA A 260 -15.58 17.23 -2.54
N LEU A 261 -15.46 16.24 -3.44
CA LEU A 261 -15.80 16.39 -4.86
C LEU A 261 -17.26 16.81 -5.09
N LYS A 262 -18.21 16.25 -4.33
CA LYS A 262 -19.62 16.66 -4.39
C LYS A 262 -19.81 18.11 -3.97
N GLN A 263 -19.14 18.55 -2.90
CA GLN A 263 -19.27 19.93 -2.41
C GLN A 263 -18.59 20.92 -3.34
N LEU A 264 -17.43 20.57 -3.91
CA LEU A 264 -16.77 21.34 -4.96
C LEU A 264 -17.69 21.56 -6.16
N ALA A 265 -18.43 20.52 -6.57
CA ALA A 265 -19.43 20.63 -7.65
C ALA A 265 -20.63 21.52 -7.26
N LEU A 266 -21.21 21.31 -6.08
CA LEU A 266 -22.37 22.08 -5.61
C LEU A 266 -22.07 23.58 -5.44
N ILE A 267 -20.85 23.92 -5.04
CA ILE A 267 -20.40 25.30 -4.85
C ILE A 267 -19.97 25.95 -6.19
N GLY A 268 -19.85 25.18 -7.28
CA GLY A 268 -19.51 25.70 -8.61
C GLY A 268 -18.00 25.79 -8.88
N VAL A 269 -17.14 25.13 -8.10
CA VAL A 269 -15.67 25.21 -8.27
C VAL A 269 -15.22 24.69 -9.64
N PHE A 270 -15.94 23.72 -10.20
CA PHE A 270 -15.65 23.19 -11.54
C PHE A 270 -15.87 24.21 -12.67
N GLU A 271 -16.59 25.30 -12.41
CA GLU A 271 -16.81 26.40 -13.36
C GLU A 271 -15.63 27.39 -13.35
N GLU A 272 -14.98 27.56 -12.20
CA GLU A 272 -13.90 28.54 -11.97
C GLU A 272 -12.50 27.94 -12.14
N MET A 273 -12.31 26.67 -11.80
CA MET A 273 -11.00 26.02 -11.73
C MET A 273 -11.01 24.63 -12.35
N ARG A 274 -9.85 24.13 -12.76
CA ARG A 274 -9.67 22.71 -13.05
C ARG A 274 -9.31 21.97 -11.78
N ILE A 275 -9.96 20.81 -11.57
CA ILE A 275 -9.72 19.96 -10.41
C ILE A 275 -8.94 18.73 -10.85
N ILE A 276 -7.81 18.50 -10.18
CA ILE A 276 -6.97 17.32 -10.38
C ILE A 276 -6.91 16.57 -9.06
N THR A 277 -7.18 15.28 -9.09
CA THR A 277 -7.19 14.42 -7.90
C THR A 277 -6.59 13.06 -8.23
N TYR A 278 -6.30 12.28 -7.21
CA TYR A 278 -6.28 10.83 -7.40
C TYR A 278 -7.69 10.35 -7.70
N LEU A 279 -7.87 9.52 -8.72
CA LEU A 279 -9.19 9.02 -9.10
C LEU A 279 -9.76 8.16 -7.97
N PRO A 280 -11.04 8.35 -7.60
CA PRO A 280 -11.70 7.54 -6.58
C PRO A 280 -11.62 6.04 -6.89
N ASP A 281 -11.57 5.22 -5.85
CA ASP A 281 -11.71 3.77 -5.96
C ASP A 281 -13.09 3.37 -6.52
N LEU A 282 -13.23 2.12 -6.97
CA LEU A 282 -14.41 1.70 -7.73
C LEU A 282 -15.69 1.75 -6.92
N TYR A 283 -15.62 1.50 -5.62
CA TYR A 283 -16.74 1.66 -4.72
C TYR A 283 -17.20 3.13 -4.71
N ALA A 284 -16.31 4.07 -4.36
CA ALA A 284 -16.65 5.49 -4.29
C ALA A 284 -17.10 6.03 -5.65
N LEU A 285 -16.40 5.63 -6.71
CA LEU A 285 -16.66 6.01 -8.08
C LEU A 285 -18.07 5.59 -8.56
N ASN A 286 -18.50 4.36 -8.25
CA ASN A 286 -19.73 3.79 -8.83
C ASN A 286 -20.95 3.86 -7.93
N LEU A 287 -20.76 3.96 -6.61
CA LEU A 287 -21.87 3.98 -5.65
C LEU A 287 -22.06 5.33 -4.98
N GLU A 288 -20.98 6.11 -4.81
CA GLU A 288 -21.05 7.36 -4.06
C GLU A 288 -21.09 8.59 -4.98
N LEU A 289 -20.47 8.59 -6.15
CA LEU A 289 -20.41 9.74 -7.06
C LEU A 289 -21.50 9.75 -8.15
N SER A 290 -21.82 10.94 -8.68
CA SER A 290 -22.82 11.14 -9.73
C SER A 290 -22.19 11.30 -11.12
N SER A 291 -22.90 10.85 -12.16
CA SER A 291 -22.37 10.78 -13.54
C SER A 291 -21.85 12.11 -14.09
N GLU A 292 -22.50 13.22 -13.76
CA GLU A 292 -22.14 14.55 -14.27
C GLU A 292 -20.74 15.01 -13.78
N ILE A 293 -20.46 14.85 -12.48
CA ILE A 293 -19.15 15.16 -11.90
C ILE A 293 -18.08 14.25 -12.53
N LEU A 294 -18.41 12.97 -12.71
CA LEU A 294 -17.47 11.95 -13.16
C LEU A 294 -16.97 12.18 -14.58
N PHE A 295 -17.84 12.56 -15.53
CA PHE A 295 -17.40 12.78 -16.92
C PHE A 295 -16.41 13.93 -17.08
N ASN A 296 -16.37 14.86 -16.12
CA ASN A 296 -15.40 15.97 -16.10
C ASN A 296 -14.16 15.66 -15.25
N LEU A 297 -14.11 14.51 -14.58
CA LEU A 297 -13.01 14.15 -13.71
C LEU A 297 -11.85 13.53 -14.50
N THR A 298 -10.69 14.18 -14.43
CA THR A 298 -9.40 13.65 -14.87
C THR A 298 -8.47 13.59 -13.67
N GLY A 299 -7.76 12.48 -13.51
CA GLY A 299 -6.93 12.29 -12.34
C GLY A 299 -5.79 11.31 -12.55
N LEU A 300 -4.96 11.21 -11.52
CA LEU A 300 -3.95 10.16 -11.43
C LEU A 300 -4.61 8.87 -10.98
N ILE A 301 -4.09 7.76 -11.48
CA ILE A 301 -4.46 6.44 -11.01
C ILE A 301 -3.27 5.51 -11.17
N GLU A 302 -3.10 4.59 -10.24
CA GLU A 302 -2.03 3.59 -10.29
C GLU A 302 -2.48 2.30 -10.98
N TYR A 303 -3.77 2.01 -10.87
CA TYR A 303 -4.35 0.79 -11.39
C TYR A 303 -5.85 0.91 -11.60
N SER A 304 -6.33 0.25 -12.64
CA SER A 304 -7.72 -0.15 -12.79
C SER A 304 -7.71 -1.37 -13.70
N TRP A 305 -8.63 -2.30 -13.48
CA TRP A 305 -8.66 -3.61 -14.14
C TRP A 305 -8.53 -3.56 -15.67
N ASN A 306 -8.91 -2.44 -16.28
CA ASN A 306 -8.92 -2.26 -17.73
C ASN A 306 -7.81 -1.34 -18.28
N LEU A 307 -6.91 -0.80 -17.45
CA LEU A 307 -5.90 0.16 -17.94
C LEU A 307 -4.79 -0.49 -18.76
N LEU A 308 -4.31 -1.65 -18.30
CA LEU A 308 -3.21 -2.37 -18.95
C LEU A 308 -3.68 -3.74 -19.43
N ASN A 309 -3.42 -4.05 -20.70
CA ASN A 309 -3.57 -5.40 -21.22
C ASN A 309 -2.22 -6.11 -21.17
N ASN A 310 -1.92 -6.76 -20.03
CA ASN A 310 -0.72 -7.58 -19.85
C ASN A 310 -1.08 -8.91 -19.15
N SER A 311 -0.14 -9.86 -19.12
CA SER A 311 -0.39 -11.20 -18.57
C SER A 311 -0.74 -11.18 -17.08
N PRO A 312 0.02 -10.49 -16.19
CA PRO A 312 -0.33 -10.40 -14.77
C PRO A 312 -1.72 -9.79 -14.53
N ASN A 313 -2.08 -8.70 -15.22
CA ASN A 313 -3.39 -8.09 -15.06
C ASN A 313 -4.51 -9.00 -15.56
N THR A 314 -4.34 -9.63 -16.72
CA THR A 314 -5.33 -10.57 -17.27
C THR A 314 -5.58 -11.73 -16.31
N TRP A 315 -4.51 -12.26 -15.69
CA TRP A 315 -4.63 -13.29 -14.67
C TRP A 315 -5.33 -12.78 -13.42
N LEU A 316 -4.92 -11.61 -12.90
CA LEU A 316 -5.50 -10.99 -11.72
C LEU A 316 -7.01 -10.82 -11.86
N VAL A 317 -7.48 -10.21 -12.96
CA VAL A 317 -8.92 -9.98 -13.17
C VAL A 317 -9.69 -11.30 -13.23
N ARG A 318 -9.18 -12.30 -13.93
CA ARG A 318 -9.82 -13.63 -14.01
C ARG A 318 -9.89 -14.31 -12.65
N LYS A 319 -8.76 -14.43 -11.94
CA LYS A 319 -8.72 -15.15 -10.67
C LYS A 319 -9.48 -14.40 -9.57
N TYR A 320 -9.42 -13.07 -9.55
CA TYR A 320 -10.22 -12.25 -8.64
C TYR A 320 -11.72 -12.50 -8.83
N THR A 321 -12.21 -12.43 -10.07
CA THR A 321 -13.64 -12.62 -10.38
C THR A 321 -14.12 -14.05 -10.13
N GLU A 322 -13.27 -15.05 -10.37
CA GLU A 322 -13.50 -16.46 -9.98
C GLU A 322 -13.74 -16.60 -8.46
N LEU A 323 -12.77 -16.15 -7.65
CA LEU A 323 -12.85 -16.23 -6.19
C LEU A 323 -13.98 -15.36 -5.61
N TYR A 324 -14.31 -14.24 -6.28
CA TYR A 324 -15.44 -13.40 -5.92
C TYR A 324 -16.76 -14.16 -6.07
N LYS A 325 -16.96 -14.89 -7.19
CA LYS A 325 -18.17 -15.71 -7.41
C LYS A 325 -18.32 -16.82 -6.38
N GLU A 326 -17.20 -17.34 -5.88
CA GLU A 326 -17.14 -18.40 -4.87
C GLU A 326 -17.25 -17.88 -3.44
N ASN A 327 -17.29 -16.55 -3.25
CA ASN A 327 -17.23 -15.91 -1.93
C ASN A 327 -16.00 -16.37 -1.12
N HIS A 328 -14.88 -16.60 -1.79
CA HIS A 328 -13.64 -17.11 -1.21
C HIS A 328 -12.60 -16.01 -0.96
N LEU A 329 -12.83 -14.80 -1.48
CA LEU A 329 -11.98 -13.63 -1.20
C LEU A 329 -12.10 -13.20 0.27
N PRO A 330 -10.97 -12.94 0.97
CA PRO A 330 -10.94 -12.19 2.22
C PRO A 330 -11.83 -10.94 2.19
N ALA A 331 -12.83 -10.90 3.09
CA ALA A 331 -13.71 -9.74 3.26
C ALA A 331 -14.32 -9.71 4.65
N MET A 332 -13.96 -8.72 5.46
CA MET A 332 -14.61 -8.48 6.76
C MET A 332 -16.09 -8.07 6.60
N SER A 333 -16.48 -7.57 5.41
CA SER A 333 -17.86 -7.31 4.98
C SER A 333 -18.72 -6.41 5.90
N ASN A 334 -18.12 -5.71 6.86
CA ASN A 334 -18.89 -4.97 7.87
C ASN A 334 -19.19 -3.50 7.52
N TYR A 335 -18.44 -2.90 6.57
CA TYR A 335 -18.59 -1.47 6.22
C TYR A 335 -18.92 -1.26 4.74
N ARG A 336 -18.15 -1.89 3.84
CA ARG A 336 -18.37 -1.82 2.39
C ARG A 336 -18.10 -3.20 1.78
N PRO A 337 -19.01 -3.74 0.95
CA PRO A 337 -18.74 -4.98 0.26
C PRO A 337 -17.60 -4.81 -0.76
N PRO A 338 -16.84 -5.87 -1.05
CA PRO A 338 -15.81 -5.82 -2.10
C PRO A 338 -16.47 -5.53 -3.46
N PHE A 339 -15.83 -4.68 -4.26
CA PHE A 339 -16.28 -4.41 -5.62
C PHE A 339 -16.06 -5.65 -6.50
N PRO A 340 -16.94 -5.98 -7.46
CA PRO A 340 -16.82 -7.19 -8.29
C PRO A 340 -15.69 -7.16 -9.34
N LEU A 341 -14.75 -6.23 -9.24
CA LEU A 341 -13.58 -6.15 -10.09
C LEU A 341 -12.39 -5.72 -9.23
N PRO A 342 -11.16 -6.20 -9.52
CA PRO A 342 -10.00 -5.80 -8.73
C PRO A 342 -9.76 -4.30 -8.89
N ASP A 343 -9.43 -3.69 -7.76
CA ASP A 343 -9.31 -2.23 -7.58
C ASP A 343 -7.88 -1.89 -7.11
N ILE A 344 -7.58 -0.61 -6.91
CA ILE A 344 -6.24 -0.03 -6.75
C ILE A 344 -5.34 -0.79 -5.75
N PHE A 345 -5.85 -1.10 -4.56
CA PHE A 345 -5.06 -1.75 -3.50
C PHE A 345 -5.01 -3.27 -3.64
N VAL A 346 -5.88 -3.87 -4.46
CA VAL A 346 -5.70 -5.27 -4.88
C VAL A 346 -4.43 -5.38 -5.73
N ALA A 347 -4.22 -4.43 -6.64
CA ALA A 347 -2.99 -4.42 -7.44
C ALA A 347 -1.75 -4.07 -6.62
N SER A 348 -1.84 -3.18 -5.62
CA SER A 348 -0.73 -2.93 -4.68
C SER A 348 -0.35 -4.19 -3.89
N GLY A 349 -1.31 -4.84 -3.24
CA GLY A 349 -1.07 -6.10 -2.55
C GLY A 349 -0.53 -7.19 -3.47
N PHE A 350 -0.99 -7.23 -4.73
CA PHE A 350 -0.50 -8.19 -5.73
C PHE A 350 1.00 -8.02 -6.00
N VAL A 351 1.47 -6.78 -6.15
CA VAL A 351 2.90 -6.47 -6.33
C VAL A 351 3.70 -6.96 -5.12
N VAL A 352 3.18 -6.74 -3.90
CA VAL A 352 3.81 -7.26 -2.68
C VAL A 352 3.87 -8.79 -2.69
N GLY A 353 2.77 -9.46 -3.05
CA GLY A 353 2.73 -10.92 -3.15
C GLY A 353 3.73 -11.46 -4.18
N GLN A 354 3.85 -10.82 -5.35
CA GLN A 354 4.87 -11.17 -6.33
C GLN A 354 6.28 -10.97 -5.79
N ALA A 355 6.53 -9.84 -5.12
CA ALA A 355 7.85 -9.53 -4.58
C ALA A 355 8.28 -10.58 -3.53
N ILE A 356 7.38 -10.92 -2.61
CA ILE A 356 7.62 -11.96 -1.60
C ILE A 356 7.80 -13.32 -2.27
N GLY A 357 6.93 -13.73 -3.19
CA GLY A 357 7.04 -15.01 -3.90
C GLY A 357 8.40 -15.16 -4.60
N LYS A 358 8.80 -14.17 -5.41
CA LYS A 358 10.10 -14.14 -6.08
C LYS A 358 11.26 -14.17 -5.09
N ALA A 359 11.16 -13.44 -3.98
CA ALA A 359 12.19 -13.42 -2.96
C ALA A 359 12.36 -14.80 -2.32
N LEU A 360 11.25 -15.47 -1.97
CA LEU A 360 11.26 -16.81 -1.37
C LEU A 360 11.88 -17.86 -2.30
N GLU A 361 11.57 -17.83 -3.59
CA GLU A 361 12.21 -18.71 -4.58
C GLU A 361 13.71 -18.42 -4.72
N LYS A 362 14.08 -17.13 -4.81
CA LYS A 362 15.48 -16.68 -4.96
C LYS A 362 16.36 -17.12 -3.80
N ILE A 363 15.81 -17.20 -2.58
CA ILE A 363 16.55 -17.63 -1.38
C ILE A 363 16.39 -19.12 -1.07
N ASP A 364 15.82 -19.91 -2.00
CA ASP A 364 15.58 -21.35 -1.79
C ASP A 364 14.80 -21.61 -0.48
N TRP A 365 13.84 -20.73 -0.18
CA TRP A 365 13.00 -20.79 1.01
C TRP A 365 13.77 -20.74 2.36
N LYS A 366 15.04 -20.31 2.35
CA LYS A 366 15.88 -20.13 3.55
C LYS A 366 15.69 -18.71 4.08
N VAL A 367 14.61 -18.51 4.81
CA VAL A 367 14.20 -17.20 5.29
C VAL A 367 15.11 -16.70 6.40
N SER A 368 15.82 -15.61 6.13
CA SER A 368 16.44 -14.72 7.11
C SER A 368 16.20 -13.28 6.65
N SER A 369 16.35 -12.32 7.57
CA SER A 369 16.18 -10.91 7.23
C SER A 369 17.13 -10.48 6.11
N ASP A 370 18.41 -10.84 6.24
CA ASP A 370 19.44 -10.50 5.25
C ASP A 370 19.14 -11.14 3.89
N ALA A 371 18.75 -12.42 3.87
CA ALA A 371 18.42 -13.12 2.64
C ALA A 371 17.21 -12.47 1.93
N LEU A 372 16.18 -12.10 2.68
CA LEU A 372 15.01 -11.39 2.13
C LEU A 372 15.38 -10.02 1.58
N ILE A 373 16.18 -9.23 2.32
CA ILE A 373 16.63 -7.90 1.89
C ILE A 373 17.42 -8.01 0.57
N GLU A 374 18.44 -8.87 0.52
CA GLU A 374 19.25 -9.11 -0.69
C GLU A 374 18.42 -9.65 -1.86
N ALA A 375 17.35 -10.40 -1.56
CA ALA A 375 16.45 -10.90 -2.58
C ALA A 375 15.60 -9.79 -3.21
N LEU A 376 15.08 -8.87 -2.38
CA LEU A 376 14.21 -7.75 -2.77
C LEU A 376 14.97 -6.59 -3.42
N GLU A 377 16.18 -6.27 -2.96
CA GLU A 377 16.98 -5.18 -3.50
C GLU A 377 17.25 -5.36 -5.00
N GLY A 378 16.85 -4.36 -5.80
CA GLY A 378 17.05 -4.36 -7.26
C GLY A 378 16.07 -5.24 -8.03
N MET A 379 15.12 -5.89 -7.35
CA MET A 379 14.12 -6.75 -7.96
C MET A 379 13.30 -5.99 -9.00
N THR A 380 13.06 -6.64 -10.14
CA THR A 380 12.17 -6.13 -11.19
C THR A 380 10.98 -7.09 -11.34
N ILE A 381 9.77 -6.55 -11.41
CA ILE A 381 8.51 -7.28 -11.39
C ILE A 381 7.66 -6.80 -12.58
N GLU A 382 7.27 -7.72 -13.45
CA GLU A 382 6.15 -7.48 -14.36
C GLU A 382 4.84 -7.68 -13.59
N SER A 383 4.08 -6.60 -13.41
CA SER A 383 2.90 -6.58 -12.54
C SER A 383 1.64 -6.11 -13.28
N PRO A 384 0.46 -6.22 -12.64
CA PRO A 384 -0.78 -5.63 -13.17
C PRO A 384 -0.68 -4.11 -13.39
N ARG A 385 0.26 -3.44 -12.70
CA ARG A 385 0.56 -2.00 -12.77
C ARG A 385 1.68 -1.67 -13.76
N GLY A 386 2.12 -2.65 -14.57
CA GLY A 386 3.27 -2.50 -15.45
C GLY A 386 4.58 -2.93 -14.78
N LEU A 387 5.69 -2.45 -15.31
CA LEU A 387 7.01 -2.82 -14.80
C LEU A 387 7.30 -2.04 -13.52
N ILE A 388 7.65 -2.75 -12.46
CA ILE A 388 8.04 -2.19 -11.17
C ILE A 388 9.48 -2.61 -10.88
N LYS A 389 10.30 -1.68 -10.41
CA LYS A 389 11.66 -1.97 -9.94
C LYS A 389 11.84 -1.48 -8.51
N ILE A 390 12.23 -2.36 -7.60
CA ILE A 390 12.61 -1.99 -6.24
C ILE A 390 14.02 -1.42 -6.28
N ARG A 391 14.20 -0.14 -5.95
CA ARG A 391 15.51 0.51 -5.98
C ARG A 391 16.31 0.13 -4.73
N SER A 392 17.49 -0.45 -4.92
CA SER A 392 18.30 -0.97 -3.80
C SER A 392 18.78 0.10 -2.81
N ARG A 393 18.90 1.37 -3.23
CA ARG A 393 19.51 2.41 -2.37
C ARG A 393 18.59 2.87 -1.23
N ASP A 394 17.30 2.86 -1.46
CA ASP A 394 16.29 3.44 -0.56
C ASP A 394 14.99 2.61 -0.50
N HIS A 395 14.98 1.44 -1.12
CA HIS A 395 13.93 0.42 -1.01
C HIS A 395 12.52 0.88 -1.44
N ARG A 396 12.43 1.98 -2.18
CA ARG A 396 11.20 2.43 -2.85
C ARG A 396 11.14 1.92 -4.28
N VAL A 397 9.95 1.87 -4.83
CA VAL A 397 9.73 1.45 -6.21
C VAL A 397 9.99 2.57 -7.22
N ILE A 398 10.41 2.18 -8.41
CA ILE A 398 10.33 2.92 -9.67
C ILE A 398 9.24 2.24 -10.48
N GLN A 399 8.28 3.01 -10.98
CA GLN A 399 7.12 2.44 -11.65
C GLN A 399 6.49 3.41 -12.64
N ASP A 400 5.54 2.91 -13.41
CA ASP A 400 4.73 3.75 -14.28
C ASP A 400 3.58 4.38 -13.52
N MET A 401 3.16 5.57 -13.96
CA MET A 401 1.98 6.27 -13.46
C MET A 401 1.02 6.58 -14.60
N TYR A 402 -0.27 6.60 -14.31
CA TYR A 402 -1.32 6.78 -15.32
C TYR A 402 -2.14 8.03 -15.03
N ILE A 403 -2.43 8.77 -16.09
CA ILE A 403 -3.43 9.82 -16.10
C ILE A 403 -4.64 9.27 -16.84
N ALA A 404 -5.79 9.31 -16.21
CA ALA A 404 -7.02 8.78 -16.76
C ALA A 404 -8.19 9.76 -16.57
N GLY A 405 -9.11 9.74 -17.51
CA GLY A 405 -10.46 10.26 -17.34
C GLY A 405 -11.40 9.14 -16.92
N ILE A 406 -12.66 9.47 -16.64
CA ILE A 406 -13.70 8.47 -16.37
C ILE A 406 -14.56 8.27 -17.63
N THR A 407 -14.91 7.01 -17.90
CA THR A 407 -15.85 6.64 -18.97
C THR A 407 -16.85 5.60 -18.47
N TRP A 408 -18.00 5.52 -19.14
CA TRP A 408 -18.99 4.46 -18.90
C TRP A 408 -18.59 3.14 -19.56
N ASP A 409 -18.93 2.03 -18.91
CA ASP A 409 -18.70 0.67 -19.38
C ASP A 409 -19.87 -0.24 -19.03
N ASN A 410 -20.52 -0.80 -20.05
CA ASN A 410 -21.65 -1.71 -19.89
C ASN A 410 -21.29 -3.17 -20.21
N MET A 411 -20.00 -3.49 -20.32
CA MET A 411 -19.52 -4.79 -20.78
C MET A 411 -18.69 -5.55 -19.74
N SER A 412 -17.93 -4.90 -18.87
CA SER A 412 -16.97 -5.61 -18.00
C SER A 412 -17.68 -6.58 -17.06
N LEU A 413 -18.78 -6.16 -16.42
CA LEU A 413 -19.50 -7.05 -15.51
C LEU A 413 -20.08 -8.27 -16.23
N SER A 414 -20.71 -8.09 -17.40
CA SER A 414 -21.23 -9.22 -18.19
C SER A 414 -20.13 -10.08 -18.83
N THR A 415 -18.91 -9.57 -18.95
CA THR A 415 -17.75 -10.34 -19.43
C THR A 415 -17.26 -11.35 -18.39
N TYR A 416 -17.30 -10.99 -17.09
CA TYR A 416 -16.75 -11.83 -16.02
C TYR A 416 -17.82 -12.56 -15.19
N TYR A 417 -19.07 -12.07 -15.23
CA TYR A 417 -20.20 -12.62 -14.52
C TYR A 417 -21.29 -13.01 -15.51
N GLU A 418 -21.65 -14.29 -15.53
CA GLU A 418 -22.60 -14.84 -16.49
C GLU A 418 -24.04 -14.38 -16.20
N LYS A 419 -24.32 -14.07 -14.94
CA LYS A 419 -25.64 -13.64 -14.46
C LYS A 419 -25.50 -12.67 -13.27
N PRO A 420 -26.45 -11.75 -13.08
CA PRO A 420 -26.40 -10.78 -11.98
C PRO A 420 -26.50 -11.42 -10.58
N GLU A 421 -26.97 -12.65 -10.46
CA GLU A 421 -27.11 -13.35 -9.17
C GLU A 421 -25.77 -13.69 -8.51
N TYR A 422 -24.68 -13.72 -9.27
CA TYR A 422 -23.32 -13.81 -8.73
C TYR A 422 -22.89 -12.54 -7.98
N LEU A 423 -23.62 -11.44 -8.15
CA LEU A 423 -23.31 -10.17 -7.51
C LEU A 423 -24.20 -9.94 -6.27
N PRO A 424 -23.62 -9.37 -5.19
CA PRO A 424 -24.40 -8.79 -4.10
C PRO A 424 -25.48 -7.85 -4.61
N SER A 425 -26.61 -7.78 -3.90
CA SER A 425 -27.79 -7.00 -4.32
C SER A 425 -27.46 -5.55 -4.69
N ILE A 426 -26.55 -4.91 -3.94
CA ILE A 426 -26.09 -3.54 -4.16
C ILE A 426 -25.45 -3.33 -5.56
N TYR A 427 -24.88 -4.37 -6.16
CA TYR A 427 -24.20 -4.29 -7.46
C TYR A 427 -25.02 -4.85 -8.63
N ARG A 428 -26.17 -5.50 -8.37
CA ARG A 428 -27.00 -6.10 -9.43
C ARG A 428 -27.53 -5.07 -10.43
N ASP A 429 -27.80 -3.86 -9.95
CA ASP A 429 -28.21 -2.75 -10.78
C ASP A 429 -27.08 -2.31 -11.73
N LEU A 430 -25.84 -2.31 -11.24
CA LEU A 430 -24.66 -1.98 -12.05
C LEU A 430 -24.42 -3.01 -13.15
N TYR A 431 -24.75 -4.29 -12.93
CA TYR A 431 -24.67 -5.32 -13.98
C TYR A 431 -25.49 -4.95 -15.21
N LYS A 432 -26.68 -4.36 -15.02
CA LYS A 432 -27.59 -3.97 -16.11
C LYS A 432 -27.25 -2.60 -16.69
N LYS A 433 -26.97 -1.64 -15.82
CA LYS A 433 -26.74 -0.24 -16.21
C LYS A 433 -25.35 -0.08 -16.83
N GLY A 434 -24.34 -0.68 -16.22
CA GLY A 434 -22.92 -0.45 -16.45
C GLY A 434 -22.24 0.13 -15.21
N VAL A 435 -20.93 0.28 -15.33
CA VAL A 435 -20.03 0.86 -14.32
C VAL A 435 -19.19 1.96 -14.95
N PHE A 436 -18.78 2.92 -14.15
CA PHE A 436 -17.69 3.83 -14.46
C PHE A 436 -16.35 3.13 -14.34
N LYS A 437 -15.47 3.40 -15.30
CA LYS A 437 -14.10 2.90 -15.35
C LYS A 437 -13.11 3.98 -15.76
N ALA A 438 -11.84 3.74 -15.50
CA ALA A 438 -10.77 4.60 -15.95
C ALA A 438 -10.56 4.46 -17.47
N LYS A 439 -10.46 5.58 -18.19
CA LYS A 439 -10.03 5.67 -19.58
C LYS A 439 -8.64 6.25 -19.61
N LEU A 440 -7.65 5.43 -19.97
CA LEU A 440 -6.27 5.87 -20.08
C LEU A 440 -6.16 7.06 -21.04
N LEU A 441 -5.59 8.16 -20.56
CA LEU A 441 -5.27 9.34 -21.37
C LEU A 441 -3.78 9.43 -21.64
N SER A 442 -2.96 9.18 -20.61
CA SER A 442 -1.51 9.22 -20.71
C SER A 442 -0.86 8.26 -19.72
N ARG A 443 0.33 7.79 -20.07
CA ARG A 443 1.20 6.95 -19.23
C ARG A 443 2.55 7.64 -19.11
N VAL A 444 2.95 7.94 -17.88
CA VAL A 444 4.29 8.41 -17.56
C VAL A 444 5.09 7.18 -17.16
N LYS A 445 6.03 6.77 -18.02
CA LYS A 445 6.82 5.56 -17.80
C LYS A 445 8.02 5.82 -16.88
N TYR A 446 8.40 4.82 -16.09
CA TYR A 446 9.61 4.83 -15.26
C TYR A 446 9.72 6.10 -14.41
N VAL A 447 8.66 6.43 -13.68
CA VAL A 447 8.68 7.52 -12.72
C VAL A 447 9.60 7.12 -11.58
N GLU A 448 10.74 7.80 -11.51
CA GLU A 448 11.76 7.59 -10.51
C GLU A 448 11.72 8.74 -9.49
N PRO A 449 11.31 8.47 -8.23
CA PRO A 449 11.42 9.45 -7.15
C PRO A 449 12.88 9.90 -6.94
N PRO A 450 13.12 11.14 -6.47
CA PRO A 450 14.46 11.54 -6.06
C PRO A 450 14.97 10.66 -4.91
N ILE A 451 16.29 10.69 -4.71
CA ILE A 451 16.95 10.03 -3.59
C ILE A 451 16.97 11.02 -2.44
N GLU A 452 16.34 10.65 -1.32
CA GLU A 452 16.18 11.52 -0.14
C GLU A 452 16.85 10.95 1.11
N VAL A 453 17.45 9.76 1.00
CA VAL A 453 18.22 9.16 2.10
C VAL A 453 19.50 9.96 2.33
N GLN A 454 19.69 10.45 3.55
CA GLN A 454 20.98 10.98 3.97
C GLN A 454 21.93 9.80 4.18
N ILE A 455 22.81 9.55 3.21
CA ILE A 455 23.92 8.63 3.42
C ILE A 455 24.88 9.34 4.38
N GLU A 456 24.75 9.08 5.68
CA GLU A 456 25.84 9.38 6.62
C GLU A 456 27.06 8.56 6.19
N ILE A 457 27.95 9.18 5.42
CA ILE A 457 29.31 8.69 5.27
C ILE A 457 29.91 8.82 6.66
N SER A 458 29.95 7.72 7.43
CA SER A 458 30.47 7.76 8.79
C SER A 458 31.88 8.38 8.77
N PRO A 459 32.26 9.21 9.74
CA PRO A 459 33.61 9.79 9.80
C PRO A 459 34.71 8.73 9.71
N TRP A 460 34.43 7.50 10.19
CA TRP A 460 35.28 6.31 10.09
C TRP A 460 35.50 5.83 8.65
N SER A 461 34.49 5.90 7.80
CA SER A 461 34.61 5.52 6.38
C SER A 461 35.45 6.54 5.58
N LEU A 462 35.32 7.83 5.91
CA LEU A 462 36.15 8.91 5.34
C LEU A 462 37.60 8.83 5.81
N THR A 463 37.86 8.60 7.11
CA THR A 463 39.23 8.41 7.61
C THR A 463 39.88 7.18 7.03
N ASN A 464 39.17 6.06 6.86
CA ASN A 464 39.72 4.87 6.21
C ASN A 464 39.99 5.10 4.72
N LEU A 465 39.11 5.81 3.99
CA LEU A 465 39.37 6.19 2.59
C LEU A 465 40.59 7.10 2.47
N LEU A 466 40.71 8.09 3.35
CA LEU A 466 41.88 8.97 3.45
C LEU A 466 43.14 8.17 3.79
N LEU A 467 43.07 7.22 4.72
CA LEU A 467 44.20 6.37 5.10
C LEU A 467 44.70 5.54 3.91
N ILE A 468 43.77 4.91 3.18
CA ILE A 468 44.06 4.13 1.97
C ILE A 468 44.67 5.02 0.89
N LEU A 469 44.12 6.21 0.66
CA LEU A 469 44.68 7.19 -0.27
C LEU A 469 46.10 7.61 0.13
N THR A 470 46.37 7.89 1.42
CA THR A 470 47.74 8.17 1.89
C THR A 470 48.68 6.98 1.72
N LEU A 471 48.24 5.76 2.01
CA LEU A 471 49.05 4.54 1.86
C LEU A 471 49.41 4.26 0.40
N ILE A 472 48.55 4.65 -0.55
CA ILE A 472 48.82 4.52 -1.99
C ILE A 472 49.68 5.68 -2.51
N LEU A 473 49.39 6.91 -2.11
CA LEU A 473 50.05 8.10 -2.64
C LEU A 473 51.46 8.32 -2.06
N THR A 474 51.71 7.95 -0.82
CA THR A 474 53.01 8.17 -0.16
C THR A 474 54.16 7.40 -0.83
N PRO A 475 54.02 6.10 -1.16
CA PRO A 475 55.04 5.38 -1.93
C PRO A 475 55.27 5.97 -3.32
N ILE A 476 54.21 6.44 -3.99
CA ILE A 476 54.29 7.04 -5.33
C ILE A 476 55.09 8.35 -5.27
N VAL A 477 54.80 9.22 -4.29
CA VAL A 477 55.53 10.48 -4.11
C VAL A 477 57.01 10.22 -3.75
N ILE A 478 57.29 9.22 -2.91
CA ILE A 478 58.67 8.82 -2.59
C ILE A 478 59.39 8.32 -3.85
N LEU A 479 58.75 7.50 -4.68
CA LEU A 479 59.30 7.03 -5.95
C LEU A 479 59.59 8.18 -6.92
N VAL A 480 58.68 9.14 -7.04
CA VAL A 480 58.87 10.33 -7.89
C VAL A 480 60.02 11.19 -7.39
N ILE A 481 60.14 11.42 -6.07
CA ILE A 481 61.26 12.17 -5.49
C ILE A 481 62.59 11.43 -5.68
N PHE A 482 62.59 10.10 -5.53
CA PHE A 482 63.78 9.28 -5.71
C PHE A 482 64.24 9.27 -7.17
N PHE A 483 63.31 9.15 -8.13
CA PHE A 483 63.60 9.29 -9.55
C PHE A 483 64.11 10.69 -9.90
N HIS A 484 63.47 11.75 -9.38
CA HIS A 484 63.90 13.13 -9.61
C HIS A 484 65.31 13.42 -9.07
N ARG A 485 65.64 12.88 -7.90
CA ARG A 485 67.00 12.98 -7.33
C ARG A 485 68.03 12.16 -8.11
N LYS A 486 67.67 10.97 -8.61
CA LYS A 486 68.56 10.14 -9.44
C LYS A 486 68.85 10.79 -10.80
N VAL A 487 67.86 11.44 -11.41
CA VAL A 487 68.04 12.19 -12.67
C VAL A 487 68.93 13.43 -12.47
N ARG A 488 68.83 14.13 -11.33
CA ARG A 488 69.74 15.26 -11.01
C ARG A 488 71.13 14.86 -10.51
N GLY A 489 71.30 13.64 -10.00
CA GLY A 489 72.60 13.11 -9.54
C GLY A 489 73.51 12.63 -10.67
N ILE A 490 73.01 12.53 -11.90
CA ILE A 490 73.77 12.12 -13.11
C ILE A 490 74.40 13.34 -13.83
N SER A 491 74.18 14.56 -13.34
CA SER A 491 74.78 15.79 -13.91
C SER A 491 75.97 16.35 -13.11
N LYS A 492 76.81 15.49 -12.54
CA LYS A 492 78.12 15.88 -11.99
C LYS A 492 79.20 14.89 -12.39
#